data_AF-A0A2N5SUR2-F1
#
_entry.id   AF-A0A2N5SUR2-F1
#
_cell.length_a   1.000
_cell.length_b   1.000
_cell.length_c   1.000
_cell.angle_alpha   90.00
_cell.angle_beta   90.00
_cell.angle_gamma   90.00
#
_symmetry.space_group_name_H-M   'P 1'
#
loop_
_entity.id
_entity.type
_entity.pdbx_description
1 polymer ?
#
loop_
_entity_poly.entity_id
_entity_poly.type
_entity_poly.pdbx_seq_one_letter_code
_entity_poly.pdbx_strand_id
1 'polypeptide(L)'
;MADPELEAIRQKRLADLASRENGTENIPSSVMSKLSGQNGAGAEEEAKKAAENEEMRRAAVSQIIDSDARERLSRIALVRPQRARQVEDMLISMAQAGRLRGRVTEEQLISVLDQLERSESGAATSANQPKKITYVRKDAFDDDDWDL
;
A
#
# COMPACT_ATOMS: atom_id res chain seq x y z
N MET A 1 4.69 30.95 -16.95
CA MET A 1 4.27 29.84 -16.07
C MET A 1 3.23 30.42 -15.13
N ALA A 2 1.97 29.99 -15.21
CA ALA A 2 0.93 30.46 -14.31
C ALA A 2 1.01 29.64 -13.00
N ASP A 3 1.19 30.31 -11.86
CA ASP A 3 1.37 29.64 -10.57
C ASP A 3 0.04 29.01 -10.08
N PRO A 4 -0.01 27.68 -9.83
CA PRO A 4 -1.23 26.97 -9.44
C PRO A 4 -1.80 27.43 -8.09
N GLU A 5 -0.96 27.94 -7.20
CA GLU A 5 -1.38 28.58 -5.93
C GLU A 5 -2.26 29.81 -6.16
N LEU A 6 -2.01 30.59 -7.22
CA LEU A 6 -2.79 31.79 -7.54
C LEU A 6 -4.19 31.44 -8.05
N GLU A 7 -4.33 30.32 -8.76
CA GLU A 7 -5.62 29.79 -9.19
C GLU A 7 -6.46 29.31 -8.00
N ALA A 8 -5.83 28.61 -7.04
CA ALA A 8 -6.50 28.17 -5.82
C ALA A 8 -7.03 29.34 -4.98
N ILE A 9 -6.25 30.42 -4.85
CA ILE A 9 -6.68 31.65 -4.15
C ILE A 9 -7.85 32.34 -4.88
N ARG A 10 -7.81 32.36 -6.22
CA ARG A 10 -8.87 32.95 -7.05
C ARG A 10 -10.18 32.19 -6.93
N GLN A 11 -10.13 30.85 -6.96
CA GLN A 11 -11.31 30.00 -6.76
C GLN A 11 -11.94 30.21 -5.37
N LYS A 12 -11.10 30.27 -4.32
CA LYS A 12 -11.57 30.48 -2.95
C LYS A 12 -12.28 31.82 -2.77
N ARG A 13 -11.71 32.92 -3.28
CA ARG A 13 -12.35 34.24 -3.22
C ARG A 13 -13.65 34.33 -4.03
N LEU A 14 -13.75 33.61 -5.14
CA LEU A 14 -14.94 33.63 -5.98
C LEU A 14 -16.13 32.93 -5.32
N ALA A 15 -15.87 31.86 -4.56
CA ALA A 15 -16.89 31.16 -3.76
C ALA A 15 -17.42 32.03 -2.60
N ASP A 16 -16.55 32.77 -1.91
CA ASP A 16 -16.96 33.74 -0.88
C ASP A 16 -17.83 34.87 -1.47
N LEU A 17 -17.49 35.34 -2.68
CA LEU A 17 -18.27 36.37 -3.37
C LEU A 17 -19.64 35.84 -3.83
N ALA A 18 -19.68 34.64 -4.42
CA ALA A 18 -20.92 33.97 -4.84
C ALA A 18 -21.85 33.66 -3.65
N SER A 19 -21.27 33.35 -2.48
CA SER A 19 -22.02 33.13 -1.24
C SER A 19 -22.59 34.42 -0.65
N ARG A 20 -22.04 35.58 -1.05
CA ARG A 20 -22.46 36.90 -0.54
C ARG A 20 -23.40 37.65 -1.48
N GLU A 21 -23.50 37.24 -2.75
CA GLU A 21 -24.39 37.86 -3.75
C GLU A 21 -25.80 37.21 -3.81
N ASN A 22 -25.95 35.95 -3.37
CA ASN A 22 -27.23 35.23 -3.44
C ASN A 22 -27.95 35.16 -2.09
N GLY A 23 -28.60 36.26 -1.71
CA GLY A 23 -29.62 36.28 -0.67
C GLY A 23 -30.97 35.80 -1.21
N THR A 24 -31.16 34.48 -1.40
CA THR A 24 -32.50 33.88 -1.52
C THR A 24 -32.48 32.43 -1.04
N GLU A 25 -33.45 32.14 -0.18
CA GLU A 25 -33.76 30.94 0.58
C GLU A 25 -33.30 29.57 0.01
N ASN A 26 -32.40 28.96 0.79
CA ASN A 26 -32.44 27.58 1.25
C ASN A 26 -32.51 26.46 0.20
N ILE A 27 -31.48 26.38 -0.65
CA ILE A 27 -30.96 25.08 -1.11
C ILE A 27 -29.49 25.02 -0.70
N PRO A 28 -29.04 24.03 0.10
CA PRO A 28 -27.64 23.94 0.49
C PRO A 28 -26.75 23.84 -0.75
N SER A 29 -25.67 24.62 -0.78
CA SER A 29 -24.70 24.69 -1.90
C SER A 29 -24.15 23.30 -2.32
N SER A 30 -24.13 22.35 -1.38
CA SER A 30 -23.82 20.93 -1.65
C SER A 30 -24.79 20.22 -2.61
N VAL A 31 -26.03 20.70 -2.75
CA VAL A 31 -27.07 20.13 -3.64
C VAL A 31 -27.08 20.84 -5.00
N MET A 32 -26.75 22.13 -5.07
CA MET A 32 -26.66 22.87 -6.35
C MET A 32 -25.34 22.61 -7.09
N SER A 33 -24.22 22.45 -6.37
CA SER A 33 -22.94 22.01 -6.95
C SER A 33 -23.04 20.61 -7.58
N LYS A 34 -23.89 19.74 -7.01
CA LYS A 34 -24.16 18.39 -7.54
C LYS A 34 -25.01 18.38 -8.82
N LEU A 35 -25.72 19.47 -9.13
CA LEU A 35 -26.68 19.52 -10.25
C LEU A 35 -26.17 20.32 -11.47
N SER A 36 -25.18 21.21 -11.30
CA SER A 36 -24.77 22.15 -12.36
C SER A 36 -23.48 21.81 -13.12
N GLY A 37 -22.93 20.59 -13.02
CA GLY A 37 -21.95 20.12 -14.01
C GLY A 37 -20.61 19.66 -13.46
N GLN A 38 -20.60 18.64 -12.61
CA GLN A 38 -19.37 17.95 -12.25
C GLN A 38 -19.61 16.46 -12.00
N ASN A 39 -20.04 15.74 -13.05
CA ASN A 39 -20.09 14.27 -13.06
C ASN A 39 -18.85 13.63 -13.75
N GLY A 40 -17.77 14.40 -13.95
CA GLY A 40 -16.51 13.93 -14.56
C GLY A 40 -15.23 14.25 -13.76
N ALA A 41 -15.20 15.33 -12.98
CA ALA A 41 -13.94 15.81 -12.39
C ALA A 41 -13.50 15.06 -11.12
N GLY A 42 -14.40 14.42 -10.36
CA GLY A 42 -14.01 13.66 -9.16
C GLY A 42 -13.17 12.41 -9.49
N ALA A 43 -13.51 11.73 -10.59
CA ALA A 43 -12.77 10.56 -11.05
C ALA A 43 -11.41 10.93 -11.66
N GLU A 44 -11.32 12.06 -12.36
CA GLU A 44 -10.05 12.57 -12.89
C GLU A 44 -9.11 13.08 -11.79
N GLU A 45 -9.65 13.69 -10.73
CA GLU A 45 -8.88 14.14 -9.59
C GLU A 45 -8.38 12.96 -8.73
N GLU A 46 -9.20 11.93 -8.52
CA GLU A 46 -8.76 10.68 -7.87
C GLU A 46 -7.73 9.92 -8.71
N ALA A 47 -7.91 9.85 -10.03
CA ALA A 47 -6.95 9.22 -10.93
C ALA A 47 -5.61 9.96 -10.96
N LYS A 48 -5.63 11.30 -10.96
CA LYS A 48 -4.42 12.12 -10.82
C LYS A 48 -3.71 11.86 -9.49
N LYS A 49 -4.45 11.86 -8.39
CA LYS A 49 -3.88 11.63 -7.06
C LYS A 49 -3.29 10.22 -6.92
N ALA A 50 -3.92 9.22 -7.52
CA ALA A 50 -3.39 7.86 -7.58
C ALA A 50 -2.10 7.78 -8.42
N ALA A 51 -2.05 8.49 -9.56
CA ALA A 51 -0.86 8.57 -10.40
C ALA A 51 0.30 9.27 -9.70
N GLU A 52 0.04 10.38 -9.00
CA GLU A 52 1.04 11.10 -8.20
C GLU A 52 1.62 10.23 -7.10
N ASN A 53 0.77 9.49 -6.37
CA ASN A 53 1.24 8.57 -5.33
C ASN A 53 2.11 7.45 -5.90
N GLU A 54 1.76 6.91 -7.06
CA GLU A 54 2.54 5.89 -7.75
C GLU A 54 3.87 6.44 -8.26
N GLU A 55 3.89 7.68 -8.77
CA GLU A 55 5.12 8.34 -9.20
C GLU A 55 6.05 8.60 -8.01
N MET A 56 5.53 9.09 -6.89
CA MET A 56 6.29 9.24 -5.64
C MET A 56 6.84 7.90 -5.16
N ARG A 57 6.04 6.83 -5.23
CA ARG A 57 6.44 5.47 -4.85
C ARG A 57 7.60 4.99 -5.72
N ARG A 58 7.47 5.13 -7.05
CA ARG A 58 8.52 4.77 -8.01
C ARG A 58 9.80 5.58 -7.81
N ALA A 59 9.68 6.87 -7.57
CA ALA A 59 10.80 7.74 -7.27
C ALA A 59 11.54 7.28 -6.01
N ALA A 60 10.81 6.97 -4.93
CA ALA A 60 11.40 6.45 -3.69
C ALA A 60 12.15 5.12 -3.93
N VAL A 61 11.50 4.14 -4.58
CA VAL A 61 12.13 2.85 -4.90
C VAL A 61 13.39 3.06 -5.75
N SER A 62 13.34 3.96 -6.73
CA SER A 62 14.47 4.23 -7.65
C SER A 62 15.73 4.76 -6.94
N GLN A 63 15.56 5.44 -5.81
CA GLN A 63 16.66 5.93 -4.97
C GLN A 63 17.21 4.84 -4.04
N ILE A 64 16.36 3.88 -3.66
CA ILE A 64 16.68 2.80 -2.73
C ILE A 64 17.42 1.65 -3.44
N ILE A 65 17.14 1.38 -4.71
CA ILE A 65 17.71 0.24 -5.45
C ILE A 65 18.78 0.68 -6.46
N ASP A 66 19.71 -0.21 -6.77
CA ASP A 66 20.68 0.01 -7.85
C ASP A 66 20.09 -0.27 -9.25
N SER A 67 20.83 0.09 -10.29
CA SER A 67 20.46 -0.11 -11.69
C SER A 67 20.17 -1.57 -12.04
N ASP A 68 21.04 -2.51 -11.63
CA ASP A 68 20.87 -3.95 -11.85
C ASP A 68 19.61 -4.50 -11.15
N ALA A 69 19.39 -4.08 -9.89
CA ALA A 69 18.21 -4.46 -9.12
C ALA A 69 16.91 -3.94 -9.77
N ARG A 70 16.94 -2.75 -10.37
CA ARG A 70 15.81 -2.16 -11.09
C ARG A 70 15.45 -2.97 -12.33
N GLU A 71 16.45 -3.41 -13.10
CA GLU A 71 16.20 -4.26 -14.27
C GLU A 71 15.58 -5.59 -13.84
N ARG A 72 16.11 -6.20 -12.77
CA ARG A 72 15.58 -7.45 -12.22
C ARG A 72 14.13 -7.30 -11.76
N LEU A 73 13.81 -6.23 -11.02
CA LEU A 73 12.46 -5.94 -10.56
C LEU A 73 11.49 -5.71 -11.74
N SER A 74 11.93 -5.00 -12.78
CA SER A 74 11.15 -4.80 -14.01
C SER A 74 10.84 -6.13 -14.71
N ARG A 75 11.83 -7.03 -14.83
CA ARG A 75 11.64 -8.37 -15.41
C ARG A 75 10.65 -9.21 -14.58
N ILE A 76 10.72 -9.12 -13.25
CA ILE A 76 9.77 -9.80 -12.36
C ILE A 76 8.37 -9.23 -12.53
N ALA A 77 8.22 -7.91 -12.64
CA ALA A 77 6.92 -7.26 -12.82
C ALA A 77 6.21 -7.72 -14.10
N LEU A 78 6.95 -8.04 -15.17
CA LEU A 78 6.40 -8.61 -16.41
C LEU A 78 5.77 -10.00 -16.20
N VAL A 79 6.36 -10.84 -15.34
CA VAL A 79 5.91 -12.22 -15.13
C VAL A 79 4.90 -12.31 -13.99
N ARG A 80 5.13 -11.56 -12.89
CA ARG A 80 4.31 -11.55 -11.68
C ARG A 80 4.27 -10.14 -11.07
N PRO A 81 3.36 -9.25 -11.52
CA PRO A 81 3.29 -7.87 -11.04
C PRO A 81 2.94 -7.76 -9.55
N GLN A 82 2.16 -8.70 -9.01
CA GLN A 82 1.80 -8.71 -7.59
C GLN A 82 3.02 -8.89 -6.67
N ARG A 83 3.94 -9.78 -7.05
CA ARG A 83 5.17 -10.00 -6.27
C ARG A 83 6.11 -8.79 -6.35
N ALA A 84 6.20 -8.15 -7.52
CA ALA A 84 6.98 -6.92 -7.65
C ALA A 84 6.48 -5.83 -6.70
N ARG A 85 5.15 -5.62 -6.63
CA ARG A 85 4.55 -4.64 -5.70
C ARG A 85 4.84 -4.95 -4.22
N GLN A 86 4.68 -6.20 -3.81
CA GLN A 86 4.98 -6.61 -2.43
C GLN A 86 6.45 -6.33 -2.06
N VAL A 87 7.37 -6.57 -2.99
CA VAL A 87 8.80 -6.28 -2.80
C VAL A 87 9.06 -4.77 -2.74
N GLU A 88 8.45 -3.97 -3.61
CA GLU A 88 8.54 -2.50 -3.58
C GLU A 88 8.05 -1.93 -2.25
N ASP A 89 6.87 -2.34 -1.78
CA ASP A 89 6.29 -1.89 -0.52
C ASP A 89 7.20 -2.27 0.68
N MET A 90 7.77 -3.48 0.67
CA MET A 90 8.69 -3.91 1.72
C MET A 90 10.01 -3.13 1.69
N LEU A 91 10.55 -2.82 0.51
CA LEU A 91 11.74 -1.99 0.36
C LEU A 91 11.52 -0.56 0.87
N ILE A 92 10.37 0.03 0.56
CA ILE A 92 9.99 1.36 1.07
C ILE A 92 9.87 1.33 2.59
N SER A 93 9.20 0.32 3.16
CA SER A 93 9.08 0.16 4.60
C SER A 93 10.45 0.01 5.28
N MET A 94 11.37 -0.78 4.70
CA MET A 94 12.72 -0.94 5.23
C MET A 94 13.56 0.34 5.13
N ALA A 95 13.39 1.11 4.05
CA ALA A 95 14.03 2.41 3.86
C ALA A 95 13.52 3.43 4.89
N GLN A 96 12.21 3.51 5.08
CA GLN A 96 11.57 4.38 6.08
C GLN A 96 11.97 4.00 7.51
N ALA A 97 12.12 2.70 7.79
CA ALA A 97 12.62 2.20 9.07
C ALA A 97 14.13 2.42 9.28
N GLY A 98 14.86 2.95 8.28
CA GLY A 98 16.30 3.16 8.35
C GLY A 98 17.13 1.86 8.44
N ARG A 99 16.55 0.72 8.04
CA ARG A 99 17.23 -0.58 8.09
C ARG A 99 18.21 -0.79 6.93
N LEU A 100 18.05 -0.02 5.84
CA LEU A 100 18.90 -0.11 4.67
C LEU A 100 20.15 0.77 4.87
N ARG A 101 21.34 0.15 4.84
CA ARG A 101 22.64 0.84 4.98
C ARG A 101 23.20 1.39 3.67
N GLY A 102 22.36 1.49 2.63
CA GLY A 102 22.77 1.93 1.29
C GLY A 102 21.78 1.50 0.22
N ARG A 103 22.21 1.56 -1.05
CA ARG A 103 21.41 1.06 -2.17
C ARG A 103 21.33 -0.46 -2.14
N VAL A 104 20.16 -0.99 -2.43
CA VAL A 104 19.88 -2.42 -2.48
C VAL A 104 20.37 -2.97 -3.81
N THR A 105 21.23 -3.99 -3.73
CA THR A 105 21.79 -4.70 -4.89
C THR A 105 20.83 -5.79 -5.38
N GLU A 106 21.11 -6.34 -6.58
CA GLU A 106 20.31 -7.44 -7.12
C GLU A 106 20.30 -8.66 -6.18
N GLU A 107 21.45 -9.02 -5.60
CA GLU A 107 21.55 -10.17 -4.69
C GLU A 107 20.68 -10.00 -3.44
N GLN A 108 20.64 -8.78 -2.89
CA GLN A 108 19.79 -8.45 -1.74
C GLN A 108 18.30 -8.48 -2.12
N LEU A 109 17.95 -7.98 -3.31
CA LEU A 109 16.59 -8.06 -3.84
C LEU A 109 16.13 -9.52 -3.99
N ILE A 110 16.99 -10.40 -4.49
CA ILE A 110 16.71 -11.82 -4.62
C ILE A 110 16.51 -12.47 -3.25
N SER A 111 17.37 -12.16 -2.27
CA SER A 111 17.21 -12.69 -0.91
C SER A 111 15.88 -12.26 -0.28
N VAL A 112 15.46 -11.02 -0.52
CA VAL A 112 14.16 -10.50 -0.07
C VAL A 112 13.01 -11.24 -0.76
N LEU A 113 13.12 -11.48 -2.06
CA LEU A 113 12.12 -12.19 -2.84
C LEU A 113 12.00 -13.66 -2.43
N ASP A 114 13.11 -14.33 -2.14
CA ASP A 114 13.12 -15.70 -1.63
C ASP A 114 12.48 -15.80 -0.23
N GLN A 115 12.77 -14.85 0.66
CA GLN A 115 12.12 -14.78 1.97
C GLN A 115 10.60 -14.58 1.84
N LEU A 116 10.17 -13.73 0.90
CA LEU A 116 8.75 -13.52 0.59
C LEU A 116 8.12 -14.78 0.00
N GLU A 117 8.81 -15.48 -0.90
CA GLU A 117 8.34 -16.76 -1.42
C GLU A 117 8.22 -17.81 -0.32
N ARG A 118 9.17 -17.87 0.62
CA ARG A 118 9.12 -18.80 1.75
C ARG A 118 8.02 -18.45 2.74
N SER A 119 7.63 -17.19 2.90
CA SER A 119 6.50 -16.79 3.75
C SER A 119 5.15 -17.06 3.08
N GLU A 120 5.00 -16.74 1.79
CA GLU A 120 3.81 -17.08 1.01
C GLU A 120 3.64 -18.61 0.87
N SER A 121 4.73 -19.30 0.55
CA SER A 121 4.77 -20.76 0.46
C SER A 121 4.71 -21.41 1.84
N GLY A 122 5.09 -20.73 2.92
CA GLY A 122 4.93 -21.17 4.30
C GLY A 122 3.46 -21.31 4.70
N ALA A 123 2.59 -20.42 4.19
CA ALA A 123 1.15 -20.55 4.31
C ALA A 123 0.60 -21.74 3.48
N ALA A 124 1.19 -22.02 2.31
CA ALA A 124 0.82 -23.16 1.46
C ALA A 124 1.51 -24.51 1.81
N THR A 125 2.59 -24.51 2.60
CA THR A 125 3.36 -25.70 3.04
C THR A 125 3.01 -26.17 4.45
N SER A 126 2.01 -25.56 5.10
CA SER A 126 1.26 -26.23 6.17
C SER A 126 0.56 -27.52 5.66
N ALA A 127 0.48 -27.72 4.33
CA ALA A 127 0.03 -28.95 3.69
C ALA A 127 1.15 -29.96 3.39
N ASN A 128 2.44 -29.61 3.48
CA ASN A 128 3.56 -30.50 3.12
C ASN A 128 4.72 -30.51 4.14
N GLN A 129 4.40 -30.29 5.41
CA GLN A 129 5.29 -30.56 6.55
C GLN A 129 4.69 -31.76 7.31
N PRO A 130 5.41 -32.87 7.54
CA PRO A 130 4.91 -33.91 8.42
C PRO A 130 4.84 -33.36 9.86
N LYS A 131 3.65 -32.94 10.28
CA LYS A 131 3.38 -32.52 11.66
C LYS A 131 3.61 -33.73 12.56
N LYS A 132 4.73 -33.76 13.29
CA LYS A 132 4.97 -34.76 14.33
C LYS A 132 3.98 -34.54 15.47
N ILE A 133 2.88 -35.31 15.46
CA ILE A 133 1.86 -35.30 16.52
C ILE A 133 2.44 -36.06 17.72
N THR A 134 2.96 -35.31 18.70
CA THR A 134 3.37 -35.88 19.98
C THR A 134 2.11 -36.11 20.83
N TYR A 135 1.68 -37.37 20.95
CA TYR A 135 0.64 -37.74 21.91
C TYR A 135 1.21 -37.69 23.33
N VAL A 136 0.73 -36.77 24.14
CA VAL A 136 0.86 -36.87 25.60
C VAL A 136 -0.32 -37.70 26.07
N ARG A 137 -0.12 -39.01 26.26
CA ARG A 137 -1.09 -39.83 26.99
C ARG A 137 -1.10 -39.30 28.42
N LYS A 138 -2.20 -38.64 28.78
CA LYS A 138 -2.52 -38.31 30.16
C LYS A 138 -2.75 -39.66 30.85
N ASP A 139 -1.82 -40.08 31.69
CA ASP A 139 -2.03 -41.20 32.61
C ASP A 139 -3.23 -40.83 33.49
N ALA A 140 -4.38 -41.38 33.11
CA ALA A 140 -5.64 -41.30 33.86
C ALA A 140 -5.79 -42.52 34.78
N PHE A 141 -4.67 -42.93 35.38
CA PHE A 141 -4.59 -44.02 36.34
C PHE A 141 -3.63 -43.58 37.45
N ASP A 142 -4.10 -42.64 38.27
CA ASP A 142 -3.74 -42.65 39.69
C ASP A 142 -5.01 -43.17 40.38
N ASP A 143 -5.17 -44.49 40.27
CA ASP A 143 -6.00 -45.30 41.17
C ASP A 143 -5.40 -45.16 42.58
N ASP A 144 -6.25 -45.16 43.60
CA ASP A 144 -5.96 -45.31 45.05
C ASP A 144 -6.22 -44.09 45.96
N ASP A 145 -7.47 -43.58 46.01
CA ASP A 145 -7.94 -42.80 47.16
C ASP A 145 -9.48 -42.90 47.37
N TRP A 146 -10.02 -44.11 47.25
CA TRP A 146 -11.41 -44.44 47.60
C TRP A 146 -11.49 -45.52 48.69
N ASP A 147 -10.60 -45.43 49.67
CA ASP A 147 -10.59 -46.30 50.85
C ASP A 147 -11.77 -45.95 51.79
N LEU A 148 -12.78 -46.82 51.72
CA LEU A 148 -13.67 -47.36 52.75
C LEU A 148 -14.07 -46.49 53.96
#